data_AF-A0A7R9YYZ3-F1
#
_entry.id   AF-A0A7R9YYZ3-F1
#
_cell.length_a   1.000
_cell.length_b   1.000
_cell.length_c   1.000
_cell.angle_alpha   90.00
_cell.angle_beta   90.00
_cell.angle_gamma   90.00
#
_symmetry.space_group_name_H-M   'P 1'
#
loop_
_entity.id
_entity.type
_entity.pdbx_description
1 polymer ?
#
loop_
_entity_poly.entity_id
_entity_poly.type
_entity_poly.pdbx_seq_one_letter_code
_entity_poly.pdbx_strand_id
1 'polypeptide(L)'
;HSEMVVHGGVRPSVPSAWPADLRTLISTSWSDDLRERPAMGGAYLILRSLIVDMRRGDDTGLEHVRRRSTYVLQKHKMGSSSGRGGAAGGGNQSDVLKKLHEQISARQLQEG
;
A
#
# COMPACT_ATOMS: atom_id res chain seq x y z
N HIS A 1 -26.65 11.52 2.04
CA HIS A 1 -25.79 11.83 3.19
C HIS A 1 -24.37 11.97 2.67
N SER A 2 -23.94 13.21 2.42
CA SER A 2 -22.69 13.52 1.73
C SER A 2 -21.96 14.62 2.49
N GLU A 3 -21.63 14.35 3.75
CA GLU A 3 -20.69 15.20 4.50
C GLU A 3 -19.37 14.45 4.59
N MET A 4 -18.37 14.88 3.83
CA MET A 4 -16.93 14.72 4.08
C MET A 4 -16.19 15.22 2.84
N VAL A 5 -16.31 16.51 2.56
CA VAL A 5 -15.32 17.20 1.72
C VAL A 5 -14.57 18.11 2.67
N VAL A 6 -13.27 17.86 2.79
CA VAL A 6 -12.36 18.54 3.72
C VAL A 6 -12.42 20.05 3.48
N HIS A 7 -13.03 20.80 4.40
CA HIS A 7 -13.01 22.26 4.37
C HIS A 7 -11.75 22.76 5.08
N GLY A 8 -10.92 23.56 4.40
CA GLY A 8 -9.88 24.37 5.06
C GLY A 8 -8.50 23.72 5.25
N GLY A 9 -8.14 22.67 4.50
CA GLY A 9 -6.77 22.12 4.52
C GLY A 9 -6.40 21.32 5.78
N VAL A 10 -7.28 21.25 6.78
CA VAL A 10 -7.08 20.49 8.01
C VAL A 10 -7.28 19.00 7.77
N ARG A 11 -6.35 18.17 8.24
CA ARG A 11 -6.48 16.70 8.18
C ARG A 11 -7.49 16.22 9.24
N PRO A 12 -8.35 15.25 8.92
CA PRO A 12 -9.30 14.72 9.89
C PRO A 12 -8.57 14.01 11.03
N SER A 13 -9.14 14.11 12.24
CA SER A 13 -8.61 13.39 13.41
C SER A 13 -8.75 11.89 13.21
N VAL A 14 -7.67 11.15 13.45
CA VAL A 14 -7.70 9.68 13.41
C VAL A 14 -8.27 9.15 14.74
N PRO A 15 -9.29 8.28 14.72
CA PRO A 15 -9.87 7.73 15.95
C PRO A 15 -8.83 6.96 16.79
N SER A 16 -8.80 7.20 18.10
CA SER A 16 -7.85 6.53 19.02
C SER A 16 -8.10 5.03 19.18
N ALA A 17 -9.34 4.58 18.94
CA ALA A 17 -9.74 3.17 18.99
C ALA A 17 -9.13 2.32 17.86
N TRP A 18 -8.54 2.94 16.84
CA TRP A 18 -7.94 2.22 15.72
C TRP A 18 -6.57 1.62 16.10
N PRO A 19 -6.18 0.50 15.45
CA PRO A 19 -4.87 -0.11 15.66
C PRO A 19 -3.75 0.92 15.50
N ALA A 20 -2.73 0.83 16.37
CA ALA A 20 -1.62 1.79 16.39
C ALA A 20 -0.94 1.90 15.01
N ASP A 21 -0.70 0.78 14.34
CA ASP A 21 -0.06 0.75 13.02
C ASP A 21 -0.89 1.47 11.96
N LEU A 22 -2.23 1.34 12.02
CA LEU A 22 -3.12 2.04 11.12
C LEU A 22 -3.10 3.55 11.38
N ARG A 23 -3.06 3.96 12.65
CA ARG A 23 -2.96 5.38 13.04
C ARG A 23 -1.63 5.98 12.56
N THR A 24 -0.53 5.28 12.78
CA THR A 24 0.81 5.69 12.33
C THR A 24 0.88 5.77 10.81
N LEU A 25 0.33 4.78 10.10
CA LEU A 25 0.29 4.77 8.64
C LEU A 25 -0.45 5.98 8.08
N ILE A 26 -1.61 6.32 8.65
CA ILE A 26 -2.40 7.49 8.21
C ILE A 26 -1.65 8.79 8.51
N SER A 27 -1.10 8.93 9.72
CA SER A 27 -0.35 10.12 10.13
C SER A 27 0.86 10.37 9.23
N THR A 28 1.67 9.34 8.96
CA THR A 28 2.88 9.44 8.12
C THR A 28 2.54 9.67 6.66
N SER A 29 1.42 9.13 6.17
CA SER A 29 0.92 9.38 4.81
C SER A 29 0.55 10.84 4.56
N TRP A 30 0.27 11.59 5.63
CA TRP A 30 -0.01 13.03 5.58
C TRP A 30 1.15 13.91 6.03
N SER A 31 2.35 13.37 6.26
CA SER A 31 3.51 14.18 6.61
C SER A 31 3.79 15.25 5.53
N ASP A 32 4.19 16.43 5.98
CA ASP A 32 4.64 17.51 5.10
C ASP A 32 5.97 17.15 4.43
N ASP A 33 6.82 16.33 5.07
CA ASP A 33 7.99 15.75 4.44
C ASP A 33 7.62 14.54 3.58
N LEU A 34 7.86 14.66 2.28
CA LEU A 34 7.62 13.58 1.32
C LEU A 34 8.46 12.34 1.58
N ARG A 35 9.61 12.47 2.25
CA ARG A 35 10.50 11.35 2.56
C ARG A 35 9.99 10.48 3.70
N GLU A 36 9.16 11.06 4.57
CA GLU A 36 8.50 10.33 5.66
C GLU A 36 7.27 9.57 5.18
N ARG A 37 6.74 9.93 4.01
CA ARG A 37 5.58 9.25 3.45
C ARG A 37 5.93 7.82 3.07
N PRO A 38 5.13 6.84 3.50
CA PRO A 38 5.36 5.46 3.15
C PRO A 38 5.18 5.26 1.64
N ALA A 39 6.11 4.51 1.03
CA ALA A 39 5.91 4.01 -0.31
C ALA A 39 4.70 3.06 -0.34
N MET A 40 4.02 2.95 -1.48
CA MET A 40 2.85 2.07 -1.65
C MET A 40 3.13 0.63 -1.21
N GLY A 41 4.32 0.10 -1.50
CA GLY A 41 4.72 -1.24 -1.06
C GLY A 41 4.77 -1.38 0.46
N GLY A 42 5.29 -0.38 1.18
CA GLY A 42 5.32 -0.37 2.65
C GLY A 42 3.93 -0.25 3.26
N ALA A 43 3.11 0.66 2.72
CA ALA A 43 1.71 0.81 3.14
C ALA A 43 0.91 -0.48 2.94
N TYR A 44 1.10 -1.15 1.79
CA TYR A 44 0.46 -2.43 1.49
C TYR A 44 0.82 -3.51 2.52
N LEU A 45 2.08 -3.63 2.91
CA LEU A 45 2.52 -4.63 3.88
C LEU A 45 1.90 -4.40 5.26
N ILE A 46 1.85 -3.15 5.73
CA ILE A 46 1.20 -2.80 7.00
C ILE A 46 -0.28 -3.17 6.97
N LEU A 47 -0.99 -2.79 5.91
CA LEU A 47 -2.41 -3.08 5.76
C LEU A 47 -2.68 -4.59 5.63
N ARG A 48 -1.84 -5.32 4.90
CA ARG A 48 -1.95 -6.77 4.76
C ARG A 48 -1.77 -7.46 6.11
N SER A 49 -0.73 -7.09 6.87
CA SER A 49 -0.49 -7.63 8.21
C SER A 49 -1.71 -7.45 9.11
N LEU A 50 -2.24 -6.22 9.17
CA LEU A 50 -3.43 -5.93 9.98
C LEU A 50 -4.64 -6.79 9.60
N ILE A 51 -4.87 -7.03 8.30
CA ILE A 51 -5.97 -7.89 7.85
C ILE A 51 -5.73 -9.33 8.26
N VAL A 52 -4.52 -9.85 8.06
CA VAL A 52 -4.15 -11.22 8.44
C VAL A 52 -4.31 -11.41 9.94
N ASP A 53 -3.87 -10.45 10.76
CA ASP A 53 -4.01 -10.49 12.21
C ASP A 53 -5.48 -10.50 12.64
N MET A 54 -6.32 -9.64 12.03
CA MET A 54 -7.78 -9.65 12.25
C MET A 54 -8.42 -10.98 11.85
N ARG A 55 -7.86 -11.66 10.85
CA ARG A 55 -8.30 -12.97 10.37
C ARG A 55 -7.58 -14.15 11.04
N ARG A 56 -6.90 -13.93 12.17
CA ARG A 56 -6.19 -14.97 12.93
C ARG A 56 -5.15 -15.75 12.10
N GLY A 57 -4.48 -15.07 11.18
CA GLY A 57 -3.45 -15.65 10.33
C GLY A 57 -3.92 -16.09 8.93
N ASP A 58 -5.20 -15.92 8.59
CA ASP A 58 -5.69 -16.25 7.25
C ASP A 58 -5.35 -15.14 6.22
N ASP A 59 -4.39 -15.46 5.35
CA ASP A 59 -3.86 -14.61 4.28
C ASP A 59 -4.51 -14.89 2.91
N THR A 60 -5.55 -15.72 2.86
CA THR A 60 -6.20 -16.10 1.60
C THR A 60 -6.98 -14.93 0.98
N GLY A 61 -6.95 -14.84 -0.35
CA GLY A 61 -7.72 -13.85 -1.12
C GLY A 61 -7.20 -12.41 -1.01
N LEU A 62 -5.98 -12.20 -0.52
CA LEU A 62 -5.31 -10.89 -0.45
C LEU A 62 -4.36 -10.64 -1.62
N GLU A 63 -4.25 -11.60 -2.53
CA GLU A 63 -3.51 -11.47 -3.77
C GLU A 63 -4.15 -10.45 -4.72
N HIS A 64 -3.29 -9.72 -5.43
CA HIS A 64 -3.74 -8.77 -6.43
C HIS A 64 -4.20 -9.50 -7.69
N VAL A 65 -5.46 -9.94 -7.72
CA VAL A 65 -6.08 -10.39 -8.96
C VAL A 65 -6.40 -9.15 -9.78
N ARG A 66 -5.49 -8.76 -10.67
CA ARG A 66 -5.76 -7.75 -11.68
C ARG A 66 -6.93 -8.27 -12.53
N ARG A 67 -8.15 -7.81 -12.23
CA ARG A 67 -9.29 -7.99 -13.11
C ARG A 67 -8.86 -7.45 -14.47
N ARG A 68 -8.82 -8.32 -15.48
CA ARG A 68 -8.77 -7.85 -16.87
C ARG A 68 -9.99 -6.95 -17.03
N SER A 69 -9.78 -5.66 -17.29
CA SER A 69 -10.90 -4.79 -17.58
C SER A 69 -11.64 -5.43 -18.75
N THR A 70 -12.95 -5.62 -18.60
CA THR A 70 -13.82 -5.98 -19.71
C THR A 70 -14.01 -4.71 -20.53
N TYR A 71 -12.95 -4.25 -21.20
CA TYR A 71 -13.09 -3.19 -22.17
C TYR A 71 -13.90 -3.78 -23.31
N VAL A 72 -15.19 -3.47 -23.34
CA VAL A 72 -16.05 -3.74 -24.49
C VAL A 72 -15.67 -2.72 -25.56
N LEU A 73 -14.55 -2.96 -26.26
CA LEU A 73 -14.27 -2.29 -27.52
C LEU A 73 -15.37 -2.75 -28.49
N GLN A 74 -16.43 -1.96 -28.62
CA GLN A 74 -17.24 -1.99 -29.83
C GLN A 74 -16.28 -1.78 -31.00
N LYS A 75 -16.13 -2.83 -31.78
CA LYS A 75 -15.23 -2.94 -32.93
C LYS A 75 -15.65 -1.93 -34.00
N HIS A 76 -15.21 -0.68 -33.88
CA HIS A 76 -15.03 0.15 -35.05
C HIS A 76 -13.73 -0.31 -35.74
N LYS A 77 -13.89 -1.02 -36.86
CA LYS A 77 -12.81 -1.37 -37.79
C LYS A 77 -11.99 -0.11 -38.08
N MET A 78 -10.75 -0.03 -37.60
CA MET A 78 -9.65 0.65 -38.31
C MET A 78 -8.29 0.19 -37.78
N GLY A 79 -7.47 -0.36 -38.69
CA GLY A 79 -6.01 -0.16 -38.70
C GLY A 79 -5.14 -0.98 -37.74
N SER A 80 -4.35 -1.88 -38.31
CA SER A 80 -3.24 -2.61 -37.68
C SER A 80 -2.05 -1.68 -37.32
N SER A 81 -1.42 -1.85 -36.15
CA SER A 81 0.05 -1.75 -36.01
C SER A 81 0.56 -2.33 -34.68
N SER A 82 1.72 -2.96 -34.77
CA SER A 82 2.43 -3.82 -33.80
C SER A 82 3.20 -3.07 -32.71
N GLY A 83 3.51 -3.72 -31.57
CA GLY A 83 4.74 -3.37 -30.82
C GLY A 83 4.86 -3.72 -29.32
N ARG A 84 5.63 -4.79 -29.05
CA ARG A 84 6.61 -5.01 -27.94
C ARG A 84 6.15 -5.12 -26.47
N GLY A 85 6.28 -6.33 -25.93
CA GLY A 85 6.27 -6.65 -24.50
C GLY A 85 7.63 -6.45 -23.82
N GLY A 86 7.61 -5.94 -22.59
CA GLY A 86 8.77 -5.78 -21.71
C GLY A 86 8.75 -6.80 -20.58
N ALA A 87 9.88 -7.49 -20.39
CA ALA A 87 10.13 -8.43 -19.31
C ALA A 87 10.55 -7.69 -18.04
N ALA A 88 9.92 -7.99 -16.90
CA ALA A 88 10.26 -7.45 -15.59
C ALA A 88 11.12 -8.46 -14.81
N GLY A 89 12.34 -8.06 -14.45
CA GLY A 89 13.28 -8.83 -13.65
C GLY A 89 12.83 -8.97 -12.21
N GLY A 90 12.80 -10.21 -11.71
CA GLY A 90 12.55 -10.55 -10.32
C GLY A 90 13.82 -10.40 -9.48
N GLY A 91 13.83 -9.42 -8.58
CA GLY A 91 14.78 -9.37 -7.45
C GLY A 91 14.20 -10.14 -6.26
N ASN A 92 15.04 -10.96 -5.60
CA ASN A 92 14.63 -11.85 -4.52
C ASN A 92 14.08 -11.08 -3.30
N GLN A 93 12.78 -11.21 -3.10
CA GLN A 93 11.94 -10.60 -2.07
C GLN A 93 12.39 -10.92 -0.62
N SER A 94 13.15 -12.01 -0.43
CA SER A 94 13.66 -12.44 0.87
C SER A 94 14.69 -11.48 1.48
N ASP A 95 15.49 -10.83 0.64
CA ASP A 95 16.60 -10.00 1.11
C ASP A 95 16.11 -8.62 1.56
N VAL A 96 15.03 -8.13 0.95
CA VAL A 96 14.37 -6.87 1.33
C VAL A 96 13.71 -7.00 2.70
N LEU A 97 13.01 -8.11 2.96
CA LEU A 97 12.34 -8.34 4.23
C LEU A 97 13.31 -8.47 5.41
N LYS A 98 14.44 -9.16 5.19
CA LYS A 98 15.50 -9.26 6.21
C LYS A 98 16.08 -7.89 6.57
N LYS A 99 16.36 -7.06 5.55
CA LYS A 99 16.92 -5.73 5.75
C LYS A 99 15.97 -4.78 6.46
N LEU A 100 14.66 -4.89 6.20
CA LEU A 100 13.65 -4.07 6.90
C LEU A 100 13.56 -4.44 8.39
N HIS A 101 13.58 -5.74 8.70
CA HIS A 101 13.50 -6.23 10.08
C HIS A 101 14.71 -5.76 10.90
N GLU A 102 15.90 -5.83 10.33
CA GLU A 102 17.14 -5.37 10.96
C GLU A 102 17.11 -3.86 11.27
N GLN A 103 16.56 -3.05 10.35
CA GLN A 103 16.43 -1.61 10.55
C GLN A 103 15.44 -1.23 11.66
N ILE A 104 14.35 -1.99 11.80
CA ILE A 104 13.36 -1.77 12.86
C ILE A 104 13.96 -2.11 14.23
N SER A 105 14.64 -3.26 14.33
CA SER A 105 15.30 -3.68 15.57
C SER A 105 16.41 -2.71 16.00
N ALA A 106 17.19 -2.17 15.05
CA ALA A 106 18.25 -1.22 15.36
C ALA A 106 17.72 0.12 15.91
N ARG A 107 16.53 0.57 15.47
CA ARG A 107 15.91 1.80 15.98
C ARG A 107 15.38 1.64 17.40
N GLN A 108 14.83 0.47 17.75
CA GLN A 108 14.30 0.23 19.10
C GLN A 108 15.39 0.17 20.18
N LEU A 109 16.64 -0.10 19.81
CA LEU A 109 17.78 -0.08 20.74
C LEU A 109 18.38 1.31 20.98
N GLN A 110 18.03 2.32 20.17
CA GLN A 110 18.51 3.70 20.34
C GLN A 110 17.57 4.57 21.16
N GLU A 111 16.35 4.09 21.45
CA GLU A 111 15.32 4.81 22.22
C GLU A 111 15.14 4.28 23.66
N GLY A 112 16.09 3.46 24.15
CA GLY A 112 16.18 3.02 25.55
C GLY A 112 17.43 3.55 26.23
#